data_AF-A0A1I3SN03-F1
#
_entry.id   AF-A0A1I3SN03-F1
#
_cell.length_a   1.000
_cell.length_b   1.000
_cell.length_c   1.000
_cell.angle_alpha   90.00
_cell.angle_beta   90.00
_cell.angle_gamma   90.00
#
_symmetry.space_group_name_H-M   'P 1'
#
loop_
_entity.id
_entity.type
_entity.pdbx_description
1 polymer ?
#
loop_
_entity_poly.entity_id
_entity_poly.type
_entity_poly.pdbx_seq_one_letter_code
_entity_poly.pdbx_strand_id
1 'polypeptide(L)'
;MRMADWLTYTDIEQLKRLNQYYGCQADEHSKHDLICSLLRHIHQKSLLQKIINELTPAEYRFLQLLVLDNHPSFTMEELLAKGRAALNGEPGEPRSFVVGALKKGWLFPGYSLQTQYLYHVPFDTREKMIELLLEPYQQERREQPSFYRDEEMQIVYDLYHFLEFIKKEVVRLTHDGAIYKQQQRQLFQSFFITEEPISEKGPRFGFGRRYHLYPDRFSLIYDYAYYQGYFAEEDGYLSLSETGFGKITRTIDENEAKNLYRFWIRLYRKPIHHLPILIRWIGLLAHPGWFPLDRLYSILKPWLTPFYYETPESLFQKMMRMLCHLGVVRLGNEDGRNFVSLTQAGCKWMHGISAFREKVIEDGFIRIVNEDRA
;
A
#
# COMPACT_ATOMS: atom_id res chain seq x y z
N MET A 1 4.71 8.72 -21.61
CA MET A 1 5.68 8.63 -22.71
C MET A 1 6.22 7.22 -22.76
N ARG A 2 6.25 6.65 -23.97
CA ARG A 2 6.83 5.33 -24.26
C ARG A 2 8.35 5.46 -24.41
N MET A 3 9.04 4.32 -24.47
CA MET A 3 10.50 4.26 -24.63
C MET A 3 10.96 5.05 -25.86
N ALA A 4 10.28 4.88 -27.00
CA ALA A 4 10.63 5.58 -28.24
C ALA A 4 10.66 7.12 -28.10
N ASP A 5 9.72 7.68 -27.33
CA ASP A 5 9.67 9.12 -27.07
C ASP A 5 10.92 9.56 -26.30
N TRP A 6 11.28 8.83 -25.23
CA TRP A 6 12.45 9.15 -24.40
C TRP A 6 13.77 9.05 -25.17
N LEU A 7 13.91 8.03 -26.01
CA LEU A 7 15.10 7.85 -26.85
C LEU A 7 15.29 9.01 -27.85
N THR A 8 14.19 9.63 -28.31
CA THR A 8 14.25 10.80 -29.20
C THR A 8 14.90 12.01 -28.52
N TYR A 9 14.68 12.20 -27.22
CA TYR A 9 15.30 13.28 -26.43
C TYR A 9 16.66 12.93 -25.84
N THR A 10 17.03 11.65 -25.86
CA THR A 10 18.31 11.16 -25.33
C THR A 10 19.47 11.61 -26.22
N ASP A 11 20.60 11.97 -25.61
CA ASP A 11 21.81 12.34 -26.35
C ASP A 11 22.44 11.14 -27.07
N ILE A 12 23.25 11.41 -28.10
CA ILE A 12 23.83 10.36 -28.93
C ILE A 12 24.83 9.48 -28.17
N GLU A 13 25.53 10.01 -27.16
CA GLU A 13 26.50 9.25 -26.38
C GLU A 13 25.81 8.23 -25.48
N GLN A 14 24.71 8.62 -24.84
CA GLN A 14 23.86 7.75 -24.04
C GLN A 14 23.21 6.67 -24.91
N LEU A 15 22.76 7.01 -26.13
CA LEU A 15 22.25 6.01 -27.09
C LEU A 15 23.34 5.00 -27.50
N LYS A 16 24.58 5.44 -27.72
CA LYS A 16 25.71 4.53 -27.97
C LYS A 16 25.98 3.59 -26.79
N ARG A 17 26.00 4.12 -25.56
CA ARG A 17 26.17 3.31 -24.34
C ARG A 17 25.06 2.28 -24.16
N LEU A 18 23.81 2.63 -24.44
CA LEU A 18 22.68 1.70 -24.39
C LEU A 18 22.81 0.61 -25.47
N ASN A 19 23.17 0.97 -26.71
CA ASN A 19 23.38 -0.02 -27.78
C ASN A 19 24.49 -1.01 -27.40
N GLN A 20 25.60 -0.52 -26.86
CA GLN A 20 26.70 -1.36 -26.37
C GLN A 20 26.24 -2.28 -25.22
N TYR A 21 25.49 -1.77 -24.25
CA TYR A 21 24.96 -2.57 -23.14
C TYR A 21 24.06 -3.72 -23.61
N TYR A 22 23.19 -3.45 -24.59
CA TYR A 22 22.27 -4.43 -25.14
C TYR A 22 22.87 -5.30 -26.26
N GLY A 23 24.15 -5.10 -26.62
CA GLY A 23 24.83 -5.85 -27.68
C GLY A 23 24.28 -5.58 -29.08
N CYS A 24 23.69 -4.40 -29.29
CA CYS A 24 23.13 -3.99 -30.57
C CYS A 24 24.26 -3.67 -31.57
N GLN A 25 24.25 -4.33 -32.73
CA GLN A 25 25.11 -4.01 -33.87
C GLN A 25 24.44 -2.93 -34.71
N ALA A 26 24.77 -1.66 -34.49
CA ALA A 26 24.27 -0.54 -35.27
C ALA A 26 25.43 0.27 -35.84
N ASP A 27 25.27 0.80 -37.06
CA ASP A 27 26.21 1.78 -37.62
C ASP A 27 26.22 3.02 -36.73
N GLU A 28 27.39 3.38 -36.22
CA GLU A 28 27.56 4.33 -35.10
C GLU A 28 27.30 5.81 -35.44
N HIS A 29 26.81 6.10 -36.64
CA HIS A 29 26.83 7.45 -37.21
C HIS A 29 25.47 8.17 -37.21
N SER A 30 24.35 7.47 -37.08
CA SER A 30 23.01 8.09 -37.09
C SER A 30 22.27 7.86 -35.78
N LYS A 31 21.76 8.94 -35.19
CA LYS A 31 20.87 8.87 -34.03
C LYS A 31 19.62 8.01 -34.32
N HIS A 32 19.09 8.10 -35.54
CA HIS A 32 17.92 7.30 -35.94
C HIS A 32 18.24 5.80 -35.92
N ASP A 33 19.39 5.40 -36.46
CA ASP A 33 19.79 3.98 -36.53
C ASP A 33 20.04 3.40 -35.13
N LEU A 34 20.66 4.17 -34.24
CA LEU A 34 20.85 3.80 -32.84
C LEU A 34 19.52 3.59 -32.10
N ILE A 35 18.52 4.46 -32.34
CA ILE A 35 17.18 4.33 -31.74
C ILE A 35 16.46 3.10 -32.31
N CYS A 36 16.46 2.94 -33.63
CA CYS A 36 15.81 1.82 -34.31
C CYS A 36 16.40 0.47 -33.91
N SER A 37 17.72 0.40 -33.70
CA SER A 37 18.39 -0.80 -33.22
C SER A 37 17.98 -1.12 -31.77
N LEU A 38 18.02 -0.13 -30.86
CA LEU A 38 17.59 -0.31 -29.47
C LEU A 38 16.14 -0.79 -29.35
N LEU A 39 15.21 -0.18 -30.07
CA LEU A 39 13.79 -0.54 -29.99
C LEU A 39 13.51 -2.00 -30.39
N ARG A 40 14.36 -2.62 -31.22
CA ARG A 40 14.23 -4.05 -31.57
C ARG A 40 14.64 -4.98 -30.43
N HIS A 41 15.52 -4.54 -29.53
CA HIS A 41 16.14 -5.39 -28.50
C HIS A 41 15.67 -5.08 -27.07
N ILE A 42 15.39 -3.82 -26.74
CA ILE A 42 15.18 -3.36 -25.35
C ILE A 42 13.96 -3.98 -24.67
N HIS A 43 12.95 -4.40 -25.43
CA HIS A 43 11.76 -5.07 -24.93
C HIS A 43 11.70 -6.56 -25.27
N GLN A 44 12.81 -7.13 -25.77
CA GLN A 44 12.87 -8.57 -26.03
C GLN A 44 12.72 -9.33 -24.72
N LYS A 45 11.65 -10.13 -24.62
CA LYS A 45 11.26 -10.83 -23.39
C LYS A 45 12.39 -11.68 -22.81
N SER A 46 13.08 -12.46 -23.66
CA SER A 46 14.17 -13.34 -23.23
C SER A 46 15.35 -12.57 -22.64
N LEU A 47 15.68 -11.41 -23.20
CA LEU A 47 16.76 -10.55 -22.73
C LEU A 47 16.41 -9.88 -21.41
N LEU A 48 15.22 -9.30 -21.29
CA LEU A 48 14.75 -8.71 -20.03
C LEU A 48 14.66 -9.75 -18.91
N GLN A 49 14.16 -10.95 -19.20
CA GLN A 49 14.11 -12.04 -18.22
C GLN A 49 15.52 -12.42 -17.75
N LYS A 50 16.48 -12.54 -18.68
CA LYS A 50 17.88 -12.80 -18.35
C LYS A 50 18.44 -11.71 -17.43
N ILE A 51 18.25 -10.44 -17.79
CA ILE A 51 18.71 -9.31 -16.97
C ILE A 51 18.08 -9.34 -15.57
N ILE A 52 16.78 -9.60 -15.46
CA ILE A 52 16.06 -9.69 -14.17
C ILE A 52 16.61 -10.84 -13.31
N ASN A 53 16.88 -12.00 -13.93
CA ASN A 53 17.41 -13.18 -13.23
C ASN A 53 18.85 -12.99 -12.74
N GLU A 54 19.62 -12.12 -13.38
CA GLU A 54 21.01 -11.80 -13.01
C GLU A 54 21.11 -10.68 -11.95
N LEU A 55 19.99 -10.04 -11.57
CA LEU A 55 19.99 -9.01 -10.54
C LEU A 55 20.31 -9.60 -9.16
N THR A 56 21.11 -8.86 -8.40
CA THR A 56 21.25 -9.11 -6.96
C THR A 56 19.91 -8.92 -6.24
N PRO A 57 19.71 -9.50 -5.03
CA PRO A 57 18.48 -9.30 -4.27
C PRO A 57 18.12 -7.83 -4.03
N ALA A 58 19.13 -6.98 -3.75
CA ALA A 58 18.92 -5.55 -3.56
C ALA A 58 18.55 -4.82 -4.86
N GLU A 59 19.18 -5.14 -5.99
CA GLU A 59 18.78 -4.59 -7.29
C GLU A 59 17.38 -5.03 -7.70
N TYR A 60 17.01 -6.28 -7.42
CA TYR A 60 15.66 -6.79 -7.66
C TYR A 60 14.61 -6.05 -6.81
N ARG A 61 14.89 -5.82 -5.52
CA ARG A 61 14.05 -4.96 -4.65
C ARG A 61 13.93 -3.54 -5.19
N PHE A 62 15.03 -2.95 -5.67
CA PHE A 62 15.01 -1.60 -6.26
C PHE A 62 14.16 -1.55 -7.54
N LEU A 63 14.31 -2.55 -8.42
CA LEU A 63 13.48 -2.69 -9.62
C LEU A 63 12.00 -2.72 -9.23
N GLN A 64 11.60 -3.55 -8.27
CA GLN A 64 10.22 -3.60 -7.80
C GLN A 64 9.72 -2.24 -7.30
N LEU A 65 10.50 -1.54 -6.46
CA LEU A 65 10.13 -0.20 -5.96
C LEU A 65 10.00 0.84 -7.08
N LEU A 66 10.74 0.67 -8.16
CA LEU A 66 10.73 1.57 -9.31
C LEU A 66 9.52 1.33 -10.21
N VAL A 67 9.23 0.07 -10.56
CA VAL A 67 8.18 -0.25 -11.55
C VAL A 67 6.79 -0.39 -10.93
N LEU A 68 6.70 -0.83 -9.68
CA LEU A 68 5.41 -1.03 -9.01
C LEU A 68 4.79 0.28 -8.55
N ASP A 69 5.59 1.31 -8.30
CA ASP A 69 5.11 2.66 -8.04
C ASP A 69 4.59 3.28 -9.34
N ASN A 70 3.28 3.45 -9.45
CA ASN A 70 2.58 3.92 -10.65
C ASN A 70 2.83 5.40 -11.04
N HIS A 71 3.64 6.13 -10.28
CA HIS A 71 3.89 7.54 -10.53
C HIS A 71 4.79 7.77 -11.77
N PRO A 72 4.52 8.80 -12.61
CA PRO A 72 5.18 8.99 -13.90
C PRO A 72 6.63 9.50 -13.83
N SER A 73 7.05 10.04 -12.69
CA SER A 73 8.37 10.66 -12.53
C SER A 73 8.87 10.55 -11.09
N PHE A 74 10.15 10.75 -10.84
CA PHE A 74 10.73 10.70 -9.49
C PHE A 74 11.76 11.80 -9.33
N THR A 75 11.85 12.38 -8.13
CA THR A 75 13.02 13.20 -7.79
C THR A 75 14.22 12.32 -7.46
N MET A 76 15.44 12.87 -7.49
CA MET A 76 16.62 12.14 -7.02
C MET A 76 16.47 11.70 -5.56
N GLU A 77 15.88 12.53 -4.70
CA GLU A 77 15.65 12.19 -3.29
C GLU A 77 14.74 10.97 -3.14
N GLU A 78 13.65 10.91 -3.92
CA GLU A 78 12.73 9.77 -3.94
C GLU A 78 13.43 8.49 -4.44
N LEU A 79 14.26 8.60 -5.47
CA LEU A 79 15.03 7.47 -5.99
C LEU A 79 16.07 6.97 -4.97
N LEU A 80 16.76 7.88 -4.27
CA LEU A 80 17.68 7.51 -3.20
C LEU A 80 16.94 6.90 -2.01
N ALA A 81 15.74 7.37 -1.68
CA ALA A 81 14.89 6.75 -0.67
C ALA A 81 14.48 5.32 -1.05
N LYS A 82 14.11 5.09 -2.33
CA LYS A 82 13.86 3.74 -2.86
C LYS A 82 15.12 2.88 -2.83
N GLY A 83 16.29 3.44 -3.16
CA GLY A 83 17.58 2.75 -3.06
C GLY A 83 17.91 2.33 -1.62
N ARG A 84 17.68 3.20 -0.63
CA ARG A 84 17.82 2.87 0.80
C ARG A 84 16.86 1.77 1.23
N ALA A 85 15.59 1.86 0.81
CA ALA A 85 14.60 0.83 1.07
C ALA A 85 14.98 -0.52 0.44
N ALA A 86 15.59 -0.51 -0.75
CA ALA A 86 16.05 -1.72 -1.44
C ALA A 86 17.27 -2.39 -0.79
N LEU A 87 18.07 -1.64 -0.02
CA LEU A 87 19.14 -2.23 0.81
C LEU A 87 18.57 -2.95 2.03
N ASN A 88 17.41 -2.53 2.54
CA ASN A 88 16.77 -3.14 3.72
C ASN A 88 17.73 -3.26 4.93
N GLY A 89 18.54 -2.24 5.17
CA GLY A 89 19.53 -2.22 6.27
C GLY A 89 20.89 -2.85 5.93
N GLU A 90 21.05 -3.46 4.75
CA GLU A 90 22.35 -3.96 4.27
C GLU A 90 23.29 -2.80 3.88
N PRO A 91 24.62 -2.96 4.02
CA PRO A 91 25.58 -1.96 3.57
C PRO A 91 25.55 -1.84 2.04
N GLY A 92 25.59 -0.60 1.54
CA GLY A 92 25.64 -0.33 0.10
C GLY A 92 25.39 1.13 -0.22
N GLU A 93 25.60 1.52 -1.47
CA GLU A 93 25.39 2.89 -1.94
C GLU A 93 24.06 2.99 -2.70
N PRO A 94 23.01 3.65 -2.17
CA PRO A 94 21.71 3.79 -2.85
C PRO A 94 21.80 4.39 -4.26
N ARG A 95 22.79 5.28 -4.46
CA ARG A 95 23.04 5.94 -5.74
C ARG A 95 23.46 4.96 -6.83
N SER A 96 24.12 3.86 -6.47
CA SER A 96 24.54 2.82 -7.42
C SER A 96 23.35 2.19 -8.15
N PHE A 97 22.22 1.99 -7.47
CA PHE A 97 21.00 1.46 -8.10
C PHE A 97 20.41 2.44 -9.11
N VAL A 98 20.42 3.74 -8.79
CA VAL A 98 19.94 4.79 -9.69
C VAL A 98 20.81 4.85 -10.96
N VAL A 99 22.13 4.83 -10.78
CA VAL A 99 23.09 4.79 -11.89
C VAL A 99 22.92 3.51 -12.71
N GLY A 100 22.68 2.38 -12.05
CA GLY A 100 22.38 1.10 -12.71
C GLY A 100 21.13 1.19 -13.58
N ALA A 101 20.03 1.74 -13.07
CA ALA A 101 18.80 1.92 -13.82
C ALA A 101 18.95 2.88 -15.01
N LEU A 102 19.73 3.96 -14.87
CA LEU A 102 20.08 4.86 -15.97
C LEU A 102 20.88 4.14 -17.06
N LYS A 103 21.92 3.37 -16.67
CA LYS A 103 22.75 2.59 -17.60
C LYS A 103 21.96 1.53 -18.36
N LYS A 104 20.97 0.91 -17.69
CA LYS A 104 20.08 -0.08 -18.29
C LYS A 104 18.94 0.55 -19.11
N GLY A 105 18.83 1.88 -19.18
CA GLY A 105 17.73 2.54 -19.90
C GLY A 105 16.36 2.30 -19.27
N TRP A 106 16.30 2.02 -17.97
CA TRP A 106 15.05 1.88 -17.23
C TRP A 106 14.53 3.22 -16.71
N LEU A 107 15.43 4.18 -16.61
CA LEU A 107 15.21 5.51 -16.09
C LEU A 107 15.80 6.54 -17.07
N PHE A 108 15.11 7.65 -17.27
CA PHE A 108 15.54 8.75 -18.12
C PHE A 108 15.41 10.08 -17.39
N PRO A 109 16.39 10.98 -17.44
CA PRO A 109 16.20 12.34 -16.96
C PRO A 109 15.17 13.08 -17.80
N GLY A 110 14.46 14.05 -17.20
CA GLY A 110 13.57 14.93 -17.93
C GLY A 110 14.34 15.79 -18.94
N TYR A 111 13.69 16.08 -20.08
CA TYR A 111 14.32 16.76 -21.21
C TYR A 111 14.06 18.27 -21.27
N SER A 112 13.15 18.80 -20.42
CA SER A 112 12.81 20.22 -20.41
C SER A 112 13.36 20.92 -19.17
N LEU A 113 13.49 22.25 -19.21
CA LEU A 113 13.94 23.04 -18.06
C LEU A 113 13.06 22.84 -16.81
N GLN A 114 11.77 22.54 -17.00
CA GLN A 114 10.81 22.28 -15.93
C GLN A 114 10.92 20.86 -15.37
N THR A 115 11.42 19.89 -16.16
CA THR A 115 11.49 18.47 -15.77
C THR A 115 12.90 17.95 -15.57
N GLN A 116 13.95 18.75 -15.79
CA GLN A 116 15.36 18.33 -15.72
C GLN A 116 15.77 17.70 -14.37
N TYR A 117 15.06 18.00 -13.28
CA TYR A 117 15.29 17.44 -11.94
C TYR A 117 14.48 16.17 -11.65
N LEU A 118 13.66 15.75 -12.62
CA LEU A 118 12.79 14.59 -12.55
C LEU A 118 13.34 13.47 -13.42
N TYR A 119 13.07 12.25 -12.98
CA TYR A 119 13.47 11.02 -13.64
C TYR A 119 12.26 10.19 -13.97
N HIS A 120 12.19 9.65 -15.17
CA HIS A 120 11.02 8.99 -15.70
C HIS A 120 11.32 7.54 -16.06
N VAL A 121 10.36 6.66 -15.78
CA VAL A 121 10.37 5.27 -16.26
C VAL A 121 9.43 5.22 -17.46
N PRO A 122 9.88 4.78 -18.65
CA PRO A 122 9.00 4.64 -19.80
C PRO A 122 7.86 3.68 -19.49
N PHE A 123 6.64 4.05 -19.90
CA PHE A 123 5.43 3.34 -19.50
C PHE A 123 5.39 1.89 -20.00
N ASP A 124 5.74 1.67 -21.26
CA ASP A 124 5.87 0.35 -21.90
C ASP A 124 6.93 -0.53 -21.24
N THR A 125 8.06 0.06 -20.84
CA THR A 125 9.13 -0.64 -20.11
C THR A 125 8.65 -1.11 -18.75
N ARG A 126 7.92 -0.24 -18.04
CA ARG A 126 7.30 -0.57 -16.76
C ARG A 126 6.30 -1.70 -16.90
N GLU A 127 5.37 -1.61 -17.85
CA GLU A 127 4.39 -2.67 -18.11
C GLU A 127 5.07 -4.00 -18.37
N LYS A 128 6.10 -4.01 -19.23
CA LYS A 128 6.82 -5.24 -19.56
C LYS A 128 7.54 -5.84 -18.35
N MET A 129 8.16 -5.00 -17.51
CA MET A 129 8.79 -5.47 -16.28
C MET A 129 7.76 -6.04 -15.29
N ILE A 130 6.60 -5.39 -15.13
CA ILE A 130 5.52 -5.92 -14.28
C ILE A 130 5.03 -7.27 -14.80
N GLU A 131 4.85 -7.41 -16.12
CA GLU A 131 4.46 -8.68 -16.74
C GLU A 131 5.44 -9.81 -16.38
N LEU A 132 6.75 -9.56 -16.54
CA LEU A 132 7.80 -10.52 -16.21
C LEU A 132 7.87 -10.83 -14.70
N LEU A 133 7.64 -9.84 -13.85
CA LEU A 133 7.58 -10.02 -12.40
C LEU A 133 6.38 -10.90 -11.98
N LEU A 134 5.28 -10.88 -12.71
CA LEU A 134 4.06 -11.63 -12.41
C LEU A 134 4.02 -13.02 -13.07
N GLU A 135 4.80 -13.22 -14.14
CA GLU A 135 4.82 -14.46 -14.91
C GLU A 135 5.00 -15.74 -14.06
N PRO A 136 5.91 -15.80 -13.06
CA PRO A 136 6.10 -17.00 -12.25
C PRO A 136 4.85 -17.43 -11.46
N TYR A 137 3.90 -16.51 -11.24
CA TYR A 137 2.76 -16.72 -10.34
C TYR A 137 1.44 -16.92 -11.07
N GLN A 138 1.42 -16.90 -12.40
CA GLN A 138 0.17 -16.97 -13.18
C GLN A 138 -0.58 -18.28 -12.96
N GLN A 139 0.14 -19.39 -12.81
CA GLN A 139 -0.42 -20.74 -12.64
C GLN A 139 -0.89 -21.02 -11.20
N GLU A 140 -0.59 -20.14 -10.25
CA GLU A 140 -1.00 -20.31 -8.85
C GLU A 140 -2.46 -19.91 -8.61
N ARG A 141 -3.09 -19.24 -9.58
CA ARG A 141 -4.47 -18.76 -9.50
C ARG A 141 -5.46 -19.91 -9.56
N ARG A 142 -6.57 -19.74 -8.86
CA ARG A 142 -7.67 -20.70 -8.81
C ARG A 142 -9.00 -20.04 -9.13
N GLU A 143 -9.98 -20.90 -9.37
CA GLU A 143 -11.38 -20.51 -9.41
C GLU A 143 -11.87 -20.06 -8.03
N GLN A 144 -13.09 -19.56 -7.99
CA GLN A 144 -13.69 -19.08 -6.75
C GLN A 144 -13.89 -20.24 -5.76
N PRO A 145 -13.41 -20.10 -4.51
CA PRO A 145 -13.60 -21.10 -3.48
C PRO A 145 -15.08 -21.18 -3.07
N SER A 146 -15.47 -22.37 -2.61
CA SER A 146 -16.84 -22.67 -2.18
C SER A 146 -17.37 -21.74 -1.07
N PHE A 147 -16.50 -21.34 -0.14
CA PHE A 147 -16.83 -20.40 0.93
C PHE A 147 -15.83 -19.24 0.96
N TYR A 148 -16.37 -18.02 1.02
CA TYR A 148 -15.56 -16.83 1.20
C TYR A 148 -16.27 -15.76 2.03
N ARG A 149 -15.45 -14.93 2.66
CA ARG A 149 -15.83 -13.73 3.40
C ARG A 149 -15.62 -12.51 2.50
N ASP A 150 -16.70 -11.77 2.29
CA ASP A 150 -16.69 -10.42 1.71
C ASP A 150 -17.44 -9.51 2.67
N GLU A 151 -16.78 -8.47 3.16
CA GLU A 151 -17.38 -7.48 4.06
C GLU A 151 -17.83 -6.22 3.33
N GLU A 152 -17.61 -6.13 2.01
CA GLU A 152 -17.99 -4.99 1.20
C GLU A 152 -17.69 -3.66 1.92
N MET A 153 -18.65 -2.73 2.03
CA MET A 153 -18.44 -1.44 2.70
C MET A 153 -19.02 -1.40 4.12
N GLN A 154 -19.15 -2.54 4.80
CA GLN A 154 -19.79 -2.63 6.12
C GLN A 154 -19.08 -1.80 7.21
N ILE A 155 -17.78 -1.50 7.05
CA ILE A 155 -17.07 -0.59 7.96
C ILE A 155 -17.63 0.83 7.97
N VAL A 156 -18.21 1.30 6.86
CA VAL A 156 -18.85 2.62 6.79
C VAL A 156 -20.19 2.61 7.51
N TYR A 157 -20.96 1.53 7.37
CA TYR A 157 -22.18 1.38 8.16
C TYR A 157 -21.89 1.38 9.66
N ASP A 158 -20.89 0.62 10.09
CA ASP A 158 -20.54 0.56 11.52
C ASP A 158 -19.98 1.89 12.05
N LEU A 159 -19.29 2.67 11.21
CA LEU A 159 -18.96 4.06 11.51
C LEU A 159 -20.24 4.88 11.76
N TYR A 160 -21.25 4.79 10.88
CA TYR A 160 -22.51 5.53 11.07
C TYR A 160 -23.31 5.05 12.28
N HIS A 161 -23.31 3.75 12.56
CA HIS A 161 -23.90 3.18 13.78
C HIS A 161 -23.21 3.71 15.03
N PHE A 162 -21.89 3.85 15.01
CA PHE A 162 -21.14 4.46 16.11
C PHE A 162 -21.51 5.94 16.34
N LEU A 163 -21.60 6.74 15.27
CA LEU A 163 -22.02 8.15 15.40
C LEU A 163 -23.47 8.28 15.88
N GLU A 164 -24.37 7.43 15.38
CA GLU A 164 -25.77 7.37 15.83
C GLU A 164 -25.87 6.89 17.29
N PHE A 165 -24.97 6.03 17.75
CA PHE A 165 -24.88 5.62 19.16
C PHE A 165 -24.48 6.80 20.05
N ILE A 166 -23.46 7.59 19.68
CA ILE A 166 -23.07 8.80 20.41
C ILE A 166 -24.21 9.82 20.45
N LYS A 167 -25.00 9.93 19.38
CA LYS A 167 -26.16 10.83 19.32
C LYS A 167 -27.27 10.45 20.31
N LYS A 168 -27.50 9.14 20.50
CA LYS A 168 -28.62 8.62 21.30
C LYS A 168 -28.28 8.45 22.77
N GLU A 169 -27.04 8.07 23.05
CA GLU A 169 -26.61 7.65 24.37
C GLU A 169 -25.65 8.67 24.97
N VAL A 170 -25.69 8.83 26.29
CA VAL A 170 -24.63 9.55 27.01
C VAL A 170 -23.41 8.62 27.11
N VAL A 171 -22.49 8.75 26.18
CA VAL A 171 -21.29 7.88 26.10
C VAL A 171 -20.22 8.38 27.06
N ARG A 172 -20.01 7.63 28.14
CA ARG A 172 -19.03 7.96 29.17
C ARG A 172 -17.67 7.36 28.81
N LEU A 173 -16.61 8.06 29.20
CA LEU A 173 -15.24 7.61 29.12
C LEU A 173 -14.70 7.28 30.51
N THR A 174 -13.88 6.24 30.58
CA THR A 174 -13.05 5.96 31.75
C THR A 174 -11.94 7.00 31.86
N HIS A 175 -11.23 7.00 32.99
CA HIS A 175 -10.04 7.84 33.19
C HIS A 175 -9.00 7.67 32.06
N ASP A 176 -8.87 6.45 31.53
CA ASP A 176 -7.92 6.14 30.45
C ASP A 176 -8.46 6.50 29.04
N GLY A 177 -9.66 7.07 28.97
CA GLY A 177 -10.31 7.49 27.73
C GLY A 177 -11.00 6.36 26.94
N ALA A 178 -11.29 5.23 27.57
CA ALA A 178 -12.05 4.15 26.94
C ALA A 178 -13.56 4.36 27.16
N ILE A 179 -14.40 4.03 26.18
CA ILE A 179 -15.84 3.88 26.40
C ILE A 179 -16.06 2.81 27.48
N TYR A 180 -17.01 3.02 28.41
CA TYR A 180 -17.28 2.02 29.45
C TYR A 180 -17.62 0.65 28.85
N LYS A 181 -17.13 -0.43 29.48
CA LYS A 181 -17.21 -1.80 28.93
C LYS A 181 -18.63 -2.26 28.60
N GLN A 182 -19.63 -1.84 29.39
CA GLN A 182 -21.04 -2.14 29.10
C GLN A 182 -21.52 -1.45 27.83
N GLN A 183 -21.17 -0.17 27.64
CA GLN A 183 -21.49 0.58 26.42
C GLN A 183 -20.71 0.05 25.22
N GLN A 184 -19.46 -0.39 25.39
CA GLN A 184 -18.73 -1.09 24.32
C GLN A 184 -19.45 -2.35 23.85
N ARG A 185 -19.92 -3.21 24.76
CA ARG A 185 -20.68 -4.43 24.40
C ARG A 185 -21.95 -4.08 23.63
N GLN A 186 -22.72 -3.12 24.13
CA GLN A 186 -23.95 -2.67 23.47
C GLN A 186 -23.67 -2.14 22.05
N LEU A 187 -22.63 -1.32 21.90
CA LEU A 187 -22.20 -0.79 20.63
C LEU A 187 -21.75 -1.89 19.66
N PHE A 188 -20.83 -2.77 20.08
CA PHE A 188 -20.25 -3.77 19.19
C PHE A 188 -21.23 -4.87 18.78
N GLN A 189 -22.23 -5.16 19.62
CA GLN A 189 -23.33 -6.05 19.25
C GLN A 189 -24.28 -5.43 18.19
N SER A 190 -24.27 -4.11 18.03
CA SER A 190 -25.09 -3.43 17.02
C SER A 190 -24.42 -3.35 15.65
N PHE A 191 -23.14 -3.69 15.55
CA PHE A 191 -22.39 -3.66 14.31
C PHE A 191 -22.75 -4.81 13.38
N PHE A 192 -22.66 -4.56 12.07
CA PHE A 192 -22.77 -5.58 11.03
C PHE A 192 -21.67 -6.64 11.18
N ILE A 193 -20.46 -6.21 11.52
CA ILE A 193 -19.36 -7.09 11.89
C ILE A 193 -19.19 -7.02 13.39
N THR A 194 -19.72 -8.01 14.09
CA THR A 194 -19.70 -8.05 15.55
C THR A 194 -18.27 -8.12 16.09
N GLU A 195 -18.03 -7.37 17.17
CA GLU A 195 -16.75 -7.33 17.87
C GLU A 195 -16.96 -7.54 19.37
N GLU A 196 -15.91 -7.92 20.08
CA GLU A 196 -15.96 -8.10 21.52
C GLU A 196 -14.99 -7.11 22.20
N PRO A 197 -15.36 -6.50 23.34
CA PRO A 197 -14.41 -5.70 24.11
C PRO A 197 -13.18 -6.51 24.46
N ILE A 198 -12.03 -5.84 24.53
CA ILE A 198 -10.78 -6.48 24.94
C ILE A 198 -10.98 -7.13 26.32
N SER A 199 -10.76 -8.44 26.37
CA SER A 199 -10.94 -9.29 27.55
C SER A 199 -9.64 -9.50 28.31
N GLU A 200 -8.51 -9.54 27.61
CA GLU A 200 -7.20 -9.85 28.15
C GLU A 200 -6.59 -8.66 28.89
N LYS A 201 -6.07 -8.93 30.09
CA LYS A 201 -5.19 -8.01 30.82
C LYS A 201 -3.76 -8.32 30.40
N GLY A 202 -3.22 -7.56 29.44
CA GLY A 202 -1.87 -7.72 28.96
C GLY A 202 -1.46 -6.58 28.04
N PRO A 203 -0.14 -6.41 27.79
CA PRO A 203 0.34 -5.42 26.84
C PRO A 203 -0.15 -5.79 25.43
N ARG A 204 -1.13 -5.03 24.92
CA ARG A 204 -1.57 -5.11 23.54
C ARG A 204 -0.65 -4.26 22.67
N PHE A 205 -0.43 -4.70 21.44
CA PHE A 205 0.24 -3.92 20.40
C PHE A 205 -0.67 -3.84 19.17
N GLY A 206 -0.71 -2.67 18.57
CA GLY A 206 -1.62 -2.33 17.48
C GLY A 206 -1.30 -0.94 16.96
N PHE A 207 -2.13 -0.46 16.04
CA PHE A 207 -1.88 0.76 15.30
C PHE A 207 -3.05 1.71 15.47
N GLY A 208 -2.77 2.98 15.76
CA GLY A 208 -3.81 3.94 16.12
C GLY A 208 -3.49 4.70 17.40
N ARG A 209 -4.35 5.63 17.75
CA ARG A 209 -4.35 6.33 19.03
C ARG A 209 -4.97 5.45 20.11
N ARG A 210 -6.07 4.77 19.81
CA ARG A 210 -6.84 3.97 20.78
C ARG A 210 -6.73 2.46 20.62
N TYR A 211 -5.68 1.98 19.96
CA TYR A 211 -5.50 0.54 19.71
C TYR A 211 -5.48 -0.29 20.99
N HIS A 212 -4.93 0.22 22.09
CA HIS A 212 -4.83 -0.53 23.35
C HIS A 212 -6.18 -0.63 24.08
N LEU A 213 -7.18 0.18 23.72
CA LEU A 213 -8.50 0.21 24.35
C LEU A 213 -9.58 -0.54 23.56
N TYR A 214 -9.35 -0.75 22.26
CA TYR A 214 -10.36 -1.29 21.35
C TYR A 214 -9.84 -2.41 20.42
N PRO A 215 -10.73 -3.31 19.96
CA PRO A 215 -10.45 -4.18 18.82
C PRO A 215 -9.90 -3.43 17.61
N ASP A 216 -9.10 -4.08 16.75
CA ASP A 216 -8.37 -3.38 15.67
C ASP A 216 -9.28 -2.63 14.70
N ARG A 217 -10.43 -3.23 14.36
CA ARG A 217 -11.40 -2.63 13.44
C ARG A 217 -12.12 -1.44 14.09
N PHE A 218 -12.68 -1.61 15.30
CA PHE A 218 -13.28 -0.47 15.99
C PHE A 218 -12.27 0.64 16.32
N SER A 219 -11.02 0.31 16.65
CA SER A 219 -9.97 1.32 16.86
C SER A 219 -9.75 2.16 15.60
N LEU A 220 -9.77 1.54 14.41
CA LEU A 220 -9.66 2.29 13.15
C LEU A 220 -10.87 3.21 12.94
N ILE A 221 -12.10 2.71 13.17
CA ILE A 221 -13.34 3.51 13.07
C ILE A 221 -13.28 4.71 14.01
N TYR A 222 -12.92 4.46 15.27
CA TYR A 222 -12.82 5.46 16.32
C TYR A 222 -11.80 6.55 15.99
N ASP A 223 -10.59 6.14 15.60
CA ASP A 223 -9.50 7.06 15.27
C ASP A 223 -9.82 7.85 13.99
N TYR A 224 -10.43 7.20 12.99
CA TYR A 224 -10.86 7.88 11.77
C TYR A 224 -11.93 8.95 12.06
N ALA A 225 -12.98 8.58 12.81
CA ALA A 225 -14.04 9.51 13.15
C ALA A 225 -13.54 10.69 14.00
N TYR A 226 -12.60 10.44 14.91
CA TYR A 226 -11.93 11.49 15.68
C TYR A 226 -11.07 12.39 14.77
N TYR A 227 -10.30 11.79 13.86
CA TYR A 227 -9.45 12.54 12.90
C TYR A 227 -10.26 13.45 11.97
N GLN A 228 -11.45 13.00 11.55
CA GLN A 228 -12.37 13.81 10.73
C GLN A 228 -13.16 14.83 11.55
N GLY A 229 -13.01 14.85 12.88
CA GLY A 229 -13.73 15.75 13.77
C GLY A 229 -15.21 15.41 13.96
N TYR A 230 -15.64 14.17 13.69
CA TYR A 230 -17.05 13.76 13.81
C TYR A 230 -17.54 13.75 15.26
N PHE A 231 -16.63 13.59 16.21
CA PHE A 231 -16.91 13.72 17.63
C PHE A 231 -15.70 14.30 18.36
N ALA A 232 -15.92 14.79 19.58
CA ALA A 232 -14.88 15.23 20.50
C ALA A 232 -14.90 14.40 21.80
N GLU A 233 -13.75 14.35 22.47
CA GLU A 233 -13.59 13.76 23.81
C GLU A 233 -13.54 14.92 24.82
N GLU A 234 -14.63 15.21 25.52
CA GLU A 234 -14.76 16.39 26.40
C GLU A 234 -15.34 15.98 27.77
N ASP A 235 -14.72 16.46 28.84
CA ASP A 235 -15.16 16.26 30.24
C ASP A 235 -15.48 14.80 30.63
N GLY A 236 -14.79 13.83 29.99
CA GLY A 236 -15.02 12.40 30.24
C GLY A 236 -16.22 11.82 29.48
N TYR A 237 -16.68 12.49 28.42
CA TYR A 237 -17.77 12.05 27.55
C TYR A 237 -17.36 12.13 26.07
N LEU A 238 -18.10 11.43 25.21
CA LEU A 238 -18.08 11.69 23.77
C LEU A 238 -19.21 12.64 23.39
N SER A 239 -18.88 13.74 22.73
CA SER A 239 -19.83 14.69 22.17
C SER A 239 -19.80 14.63 20.64
N LEU A 240 -20.95 14.42 20.01
CA LEU A 240 -21.05 14.44 18.56
C LEU A 240 -20.92 15.87 18.05
N SER A 241 -20.11 16.11 17.02
CA SER A 241 -19.99 17.43 16.40
C SER A 241 -21.05 17.64 15.31
N GLU A 242 -21.21 18.89 14.84
CA GLU A 242 -22.08 19.19 13.70
C GLU A 242 -21.68 18.40 12.44
N THR A 243 -20.36 18.25 12.21
CA THR A 243 -19.85 17.48 11.07
C THR A 243 -20.19 16.00 11.19
N GLY A 244 -20.09 15.43 12.40
CA GLY A 244 -20.49 14.05 12.67
C GLY A 244 -21.98 13.84 12.51
N PHE A 245 -22.81 14.80 12.93
CA PHE A 245 -24.25 14.76 12.73
C PHE A 245 -24.60 14.68 11.24
N GLY A 246 -23.93 15.48 10.39
CA GLY A 246 -24.13 15.49 8.95
C GLY A 246 -23.72 14.19 8.24
N LYS A 247 -22.98 13.30 8.90
CA LYS A 247 -22.52 12.03 8.33
C LYS A 247 -23.46 10.86 8.60
N ILE A 248 -24.38 10.99 9.54
CA ILE A 248 -25.34 9.93 9.85
C ILE A 248 -26.32 9.78 8.69
N THR A 249 -26.15 8.74 7.90
CA THR A 249 -27.03 8.41 6.77
C THR A 249 -27.29 6.91 6.70
N ARG A 250 -28.35 6.53 5.97
CA ARG A 250 -28.69 5.13 5.69
C ARG A 250 -28.06 4.61 4.39
N THR A 251 -27.45 5.48 3.59
CA THR A 251 -26.83 5.12 2.31
C THR A 251 -25.32 5.10 2.43
N ILE A 252 -24.66 4.05 1.93
CA ILE A 252 -23.19 4.01 1.90
C ILE A 252 -22.67 5.13 1.00
N ASP A 253 -21.72 5.89 1.54
CA ASP A 253 -20.90 6.80 0.74
C ASP A 253 -19.58 6.10 0.37
N GLU A 254 -19.42 5.76 -0.91
CA GLU A 254 -18.18 5.15 -1.40
C GLU A 254 -16.96 6.06 -1.16
N ASN A 255 -17.14 7.39 -1.13
CA ASN A 255 -16.05 8.31 -0.85
C ASN A 255 -15.60 8.23 0.61
N GLU A 256 -16.54 8.01 1.53
CA GLU A 256 -16.23 7.79 2.94
C GLU A 256 -15.41 6.51 3.11
N ALA A 257 -15.81 5.42 2.45
CA ALA A 257 -15.06 4.16 2.45
C ALA A 257 -13.64 4.36 1.89
N LYS A 258 -13.53 5.10 0.78
CA LYS A 258 -12.25 5.45 0.15
C LYS A 258 -11.35 6.30 1.06
N ASN A 259 -11.93 7.25 1.79
CA ASN A 259 -11.19 8.10 2.72
C ASN A 259 -10.71 7.31 3.95
N LEU A 260 -11.53 6.39 4.44
CA LEU A 260 -11.17 5.47 5.52
C LEU A 260 -10.02 4.54 5.08
N TYR A 261 -10.05 4.02 3.84
CA TYR A 261 -8.93 3.26 3.26
C TYR A 261 -7.64 4.09 3.17
N ARG A 262 -7.71 5.35 2.72
CA ARG A 262 -6.54 6.26 2.72
C ARG A 262 -6.02 6.49 4.13
N PHE A 263 -6.91 6.79 5.07
CA PHE A 263 -6.55 6.98 6.47
C PHE A 263 -5.84 5.76 7.04
N TRP A 264 -6.34 4.55 6.75
CA TRP A 264 -5.67 3.30 7.13
C TRP A 264 -4.25 3.21 6.57
N ILE A 265 -4.03 3.53 5.27
CA ILE A 265 -2.68 3.56 4.68
C ILE A 265 -1.78 4.52 5.47
N ARG A 266 -2.27 5.74 5.72
CA ARG A 266 -1.50 6.79 6.42
C ARG A 266 -1.15 6.36 7.85
N LEU A 267 -2.06 5.68 8.53
CA LEU A 267 -1.90 5.18 9.89
C LEU A 267 -0.91 4.01 9.95
N TYR A 268 -1.03 3.04 9.04
CA TYR A 268 -0.26 1.80 9.06
C TYR A 268 1.12 1.95 8.40
N ARG A 269 1.40 3.06 7.71
CA ARG A 269 2.71 3.29 7.06
C ARG A 269 3.89 3.41 8.03
N LYS A 270 3.66 3.87 9.26
CA LYS A 270 4.68 3.93 10.31
C LYS A 270 5.06 2.53 10.82
N PRO A 271 4.11 1.68 11.26
CA PRO A 271 4.42 0.33 11.70
C PRO A 271 4.82 -0.62 10.57
N ILE A 272 4.32 -0.41 9.35
CA ILE A 272 4.62 -1.23 8.17
C ILE A 272 5.26 -0.32 7.12
N HIS A 273 6.58 -0.11 7.23
CA HIS A 273 7.32 0.86 6.40
C HIS A 273 7.14 0.66 4.89
N HIS A 274 7.06 -0.60 4.45
CA HIS A 274 6.91 -0.98 3.05
C HIS A 274 5.44 -1.21 2.62
N LEU A 275 4.47 -0.72 3.40
CA LEU A 275 3.04 -0.88 3.10
C LEU A 275 2.65 -0.55 1.64
N PRO A 276 3.16 0.52 1.00
CA PRO A 276 2.80 0.82 -0.39
C PRO A 276 3.14 -0.28 -1.39
N ILE A 277 4.33 -0.90 -1.28
CA ILE A 277 4.74 -1.98 -2.19
C ILE A 277 4.01 -3.29 -1.86
N LEU A 278 3.71 -3.53 -0.58
CA LEU A 278 2.88 -4.66 -0.15
C LEU A 278 1.48 -4.61 -0.77
N ILE A 279 0.78 -3.47 -0.60
CA ILE A 279 -0.55 -3.24 -1.20
C ILE A 279 -0.50 -3.41 -2.71
N ARG A 280 0.55 -2.90 -3.37
CA ARG A 280 0.68 -3.00 -4.82
C ARG A 280 0.84 -4.44 -5.30
N TRP A 281 1.65 -5.24 -4.61
CA TRP A 281 1.79 -6.66 -4.90
C TRP A 281 0.48 -7.43 -4.68
N ILE A 282 -0.21 -7.18 -3.57
CA ILE A 282 -1.54 -7.76 -3.29
C ILE A 282 -2.49 -7.43 -4.44
N GLY A 283 -2.54 -6.16 -4.84
CA GLY A 283 -3.38 -5.70 -5.94
C GLY A 283 -3.08 -6.40 -7.26
N LEU A 284 -1.81 -6.59 -7.61
CA LEU A 284 -1.42 -7.24 -8.86
C LEU A 284 -1.68 -8.76 -8.87
N LEU A 285 -1.46 -9.43 -7.74
CA LEU A 285 -1.59 -10.89 -7.64
C LEU A 285 -3.05 -11.33 -7.47
N ALA A 286 -3.83 -10.60 -6.68
CA ALA A 286 -5.22 -10.93 -6.35
C ALA A 286 -6.27 -10.29 -7.27
N HIS A 287 -5.87 -9.42 -8.20
CA HIS A 287 -6.81 -8.80 -9.16
C HIS A 287 -7.36 -9.79 -10.19
N PRO A 288 -6.55 -10.66 -10.83
CA PRO A 288 -7.04 -11.52 -11.91
C PRO A 288 -7.86 -12.73 -11.43
N GLY A 289 -7.88 -13.01 -10.13
CA GLY A 289 -8.58 -14.14 -9.55
C GLY A 289 -8.10 -14.46 -8.13
N TRP A 290 -8.53 -15.61 -7.62
CA TRP A 290 -8.19 -16.06 -6.27
C TRP A 290 -6.74 -16.54 -6.20
N PHE A 291 -5.99 -15.99 -5.25
CA PHE A 291 -4.57 -16.25 -5.07
C PHE A 291 -4.29 -16.88 -3.69
N PRO A 292 -3.44 -17.91 -3.57
CA PRO A 292 -3.15 -18.55 -2.29
C PRO A 292 -2.47 -17.59 -1.29
N LEU A 293 -2.98 -17.52 -0.07
CA LEU A 293 -2.48 -16.60 0.97
C LEU A 293 -1.08 -16.95 1.47
N ASP A 294 -0.72 -18.23 1.52
CA ASP A 294 0.61 -18.72 1.90
C ASP A 294 1.68 -18.34 0.86
N ARG A 295 1.32 -18.42 -0.42
CA ARG A 295 2.15 -17.97 -1.52
C ARG A 295 2.30 -16.46 -1.52
N LEU A 296 1.21 -15.73 -1.31
CA LEU A 296 1.24 -14.28 -1.17
C LEU A 296 2.17 -13.87 -0.02
N TYR A 297 2.05 -14.51 1.15
CA TYR A 297 2.92 -14.25 2.28
C TYR A 297 4.39 -14.45 1.92
N SER A 298 4.72 -15.55 1.22
CA SER A 298 6.10 -15.85 0.80
C SER A 298 6.70 -14.76 -0.11
N ILE A 299 5.89 -14.19 -1.01
CA ILE A 299 6.31 -13.10 -1.92
C ILE A 299 6.49 -11.79 -1.14
N LEU A 300 5.63 -11.52 -0.16
CA LEU A 300 5.63 -10.27 0.61
C LEU A 300 6.61 -10.26 1.78
N LYS A 301 6.99 -11.44 2.30
CA LYS A 301 7.86 -11.61 3.47
C LYS A 301 9.15 -10.76 3.42
N PRO A 302 9.87 -10.65 2.28
CA PRO A 302 11.08 -9.81 2.21
C PRO A 302 10.85 -8.32 2.48
N TRP A 303 9.60 -7.85 2.41
CA TRP A 303 9.19 -6.47 2.67
C TRP A 303 8.57 -6.27 4.06
N LEU A 304 8.41 -7.34 4.84
CA LEU A 304 7.83 -7.30 6.18
C LEU A 304 8.95 -7.36 7.22
N THR A 305 9.18 -6.22 7.88
CA THR A 305 10.11 -6.10 9.00
C THR A 305 9.34 -6.20 10.32
N PRO A 306 9.85 -6.93 11.34
CA PRO A 306 9.24 -6.94 12.65
C PRO A 306 9.05 -5.53 13.21
N PHE A 307 7.97 -5.31 13.95
CA PHE A 307 7.67 -4.01 14.54
C PHE A 307 7.21 -4.18 15.98
N TYR A 308 8.04 -3.72 16.94
CA TYR A 308 7.89 -4.04 18.36
C TYR A 308 7.73 -5.55 18.60
N TYR A 309 6.54 -6.00 18.99
CA TYR A 309 6.23 -7.39 19.30
C TYR A 309 5.55 -8.12 18.13
N GLU A 310 5.33 -7.43 17.00
CA GLU A 310 4.73 -8.01 15.81
C GLU A 310 5.81 -8.71 14.96
N THR A 311 5.54 -9.96 14.60
CA THR A 311 6.35 -10.71 13.64
C THR A 311 5.88 -10.39 12.20
N PRO A 312 6.69 -10.69 11.17
CA PRO A 312 6.26 -10.55 9.79
C PRO A 312 4.94 -11.29 9.49
N GLU A 313 4.75 -12.46 10.07
CA GLU A 313 3.52 -13.25 9.96
C GLU A 313 2.32 -12.52 10.58
N SER A 314 2.46 -11.98 11.80
CA SER A 314 1.37 -11.29 12.49
C SER A 314 1.00 -9.97 11.80
N LEU A 315 2.00 -9.22 11.31
CA LEU A 315 1.80 -8.02 10.48
C LEU A 315 1.03 -8.34 9.21
N PHE A 316 1.41 -9.42 8.52
CA PHE A 316 0.70 -9.86 7.32
C PHE A 316 -0.76 -10.22 7.61
N GLN A 317 -1.01 -11.01 8.65
CA GLN A 317 -2.38 -11.39 9.06
C GLN A 317 -3.23 -10.17 9.42
N LYS A 318 -2.70 -9.23 10.20
CA LYS A 318 -3.39 -7.97 10.55
C LYS A 318 -3.69 -7.13 9.31
N MET A 319 -2.73 -6.99 8.40
CA MET A 319 -2.92 -6.26 7.14
C MET A 319 -4.03 -6.90 6.30
N MET A 320 -4.01 -8.23 6.10
CA MET A 320 -5.03 -8.91 5.30
C MET A 320 -6.42 -8.83 5.93
N ARG A 321 -6.51 -8.96 7.26
CA ARG A 321 -7.77 -8.79 7.99
C ARG A 321 -8.32 -7.38 7.85
N MET A 322 -7.48 -6.35 7.99
CA MET A 322 -7.91 -4.96 7.82
C MET A 322 -8.31 -4.64 6.39
N LEU A 323 -7.59 -5.15 5.38
CA LEU A 323 -8.00 -5.02 3.99
C LEU A 323 -9.37 -5.66 3.72
N CYS A 324 -9.69 -6.76 4.41
CA CYS A 324 -11.02 -7.39 4.34
C CYS A 324 -12.08 -6.48 5.00
N HIS A 325 -11.81 -5.98 6.21
CA HIS A 325 -12.68 -5.03 6.90
C HIS A 325 -12.93 -3.73 6.10
N LEU A 326 -11.93 -3.28 5.35
CA LEU A 326 -12.01 -2.11 4.48
C LEU A 326 -12.78 -2.37 3.18
N GLY A 327 -13.21 -3.61 2.92
CA GLY A 327 -13.90 -3.97 1.69
C GLY A 327 -12.99 -4.05 0.47
N VAL A 328 -11.67 -4.15 0.66
CA VAL A 328 -10.70 -4.15 -0.43
C VAL A 328 -10.46 -5.56 -0.95
N VAL A 329 -10.47 -6.54 -0.05
CA VAL A 329 -10.21 -7.94 -0.38
C VAL A 329 -11.29 -8.86 0.17
N ARG A 330 -11.45 -10.01 -0.48
CA ARG A 330 -12.25 -11.15 -0.04
C ARG A 330 -11.30 -12.25 0.42
N LEU A 331 -11.67 -12.96 1.48
CA LEU A 331 -10.88 -14.06 2.04
C LEU A 331 -11.67 -15.36 1.89
N GLY A 332 -11.10 -16.31 1.16
CA GLY A 332 -11.72 -17.60 0.87
C GLY A 332 -11.04 -18.73 1.61
N ASN A 333 -11.77 -19.81 1.88
CA ASN A 333 -11.20 -21.05 2.39
C ASN A 333 -11.72 -22.23 1.58
N GLU A 334 -10.81 -23.11 1.15
CA GLU A 334 -11.13 -24.34 0.46
C GLU A 334 -10.08 -25.40 0.79
N ASP A 335 -10.53 -26.60 1.18
CA ASP A 335 -9.68 -27.72 1.58
C ASP A 335 -8.61 -27.37 2.63
N GLY A 336 -8.97 -26.48 3.57
CA GLY A 336 -8.06 -26.01 4.62
C GLY A 336 -6.99 -25.02 4.14
N ARG A 337 -7.02 -24.59 2.88
CA ARG A 337 -6.17 -23.53 2.33
C ARG A 337 -6.93 -22.21 2.24
N ASN A 338 -6.21 -21.12 2.50
CA ASN A 338 -6.78 -19.78 2.44
C ASN A 338 -6.40 -19.08 1.14
N PHE A 339 -7.34 -18.34 0.57
CA PHE A 339 -7.20 -17.61 -0.68
C PHE A 339 -7.63 -16.16 -0.52
N VAL A 340 -7.15 -15.30 -1.41
CA VAL A 340 -7.54 -13.89 -1.47
C VAL A 340 -7.85 -13.46 -2.90
N SER A 341 -8.87 -12.61 -3.05
CA SER A 341 -9.21 -11.91 -4.29
C SER A 341 -9.55 -10.45 -3.97
N LEU A 342 -9.41 -9.55 -4.94
CA LEU A 342 -9.92 -8.19 -4.79
C LEU A 342 -11.44 -8.14 -4.92
N THR A 343 -12.07 -7.21 -4.20
CA THR A 343 -13.46 -6.77 -4.47
C THR A 343 -13.47 -5.79 -5.66
N GLN A 344 -14.65 -5.41 -6.14
CA GLN A 344 -14.76 -4.36 -7.16
C GLN A 344 -14.19 -3.01 -6.67
N ALA A 345 -14.46 -2.65 -5.41
CA ALA A 345 -13.91 -1.45 -4.80
C ALA A 345 -12.38 -1.54 -4.66
N GLY A 346 -11.86 -2.69 -4.22
CA GLY A 346 -10.43 -2.93 -4.10
C GLY A 346 -9.69 -2.82 -5.44
N CYS A 347 -10.27 -3.35 -6.52
CA CYS A 347 -9.75 -3.16 -7.87
C CYS A 347 -9.61 -1.67 -8.22
N LYS A 348 -10.66 -0.87 -7.99
CA LYS A 348 -10.65 0.58 -8.27
C LYS A 348 -9.61 1.31 -7.38
N TRP A 349 -9.56 1.00 -6.09
CA TRP A 349 -8.76 1.75 -5.13
C TRP A 349 -7.28 1.39 -5.18
N MET A 350 -6.91 0.11 -5.25
CA MET A 350 -5.50 -0.30 -5.33
C MET A 350 -4.83 0.13 -6.65
N HIS A 351 -5.60 0.38 -7.71
CA HIS A 351 -5.10 0.95 -8.97
C HIS A 351 -5.13 2.49 -8.97
N GLY A 352 -6.20 3.10 -8.43
CA GLY A 352 -6.44 4.54 -8.50
C GLY A 352 -5.84 5.37 -7.36
N ILE A 353 -5.47 4.76 -6.23
CA ILE A 353 -4.85 5.44 -5.08
C ILE A 353 -3.39 5.02 -5.01
N SER A 354 -2.49 5.99 -5.20
CA SER A 354 -1.06 5.73 -5.03
C SER A 354 -0.70 5.74 -3.55
N ALA A 355 -0.67 4.55 -2.95
CA ALA A 355 -0.21 4.38 -1.56
C ALA A 355 1.20 4.95 -1.34
N PHE A 356 2.04 5.01 -2.38
CA PHE A 356 3.38 5.61 -2.32
C PHE A 356 3.35 7.10 -1.95
N ARG A 357 2.28 7.82 -2.33
CA ARG A 357 2.11 9.26 -2.13
C ARG A 357 1.36 9.65 -0.86
N GLU A 358 0.73 8.70 -0.17
CA GLU A 358 0.00 8.97 1.07
C GLU A 358 0.97 9.37 2.20
N LYS A 359 0.75 10.54 2.81
CA LYS A 359 1.58 11.05 3.91
C LYS A 359 1.27 10.30 5.20
N VAL A 360 2.31 9.98 5.98
CA VAL A 360 2.14 9.42 7.34
C VAL A 360 1.26 10.37 8.17
N ILE A 361 0.41 9.81 9.03
CA ILE A 361 -0.36 10.60 9.99
C ILE A 361 0.59 11.40 10.90
N GLU A 362 0.22 12.63 11.24
CA GLU A 362 1.02 13.50 12.08
C GLU A 362 1.26 12.87 13.47
N ASP A 363 2.49 12.94 13.98
CA ASP A 363 2.83 12.33 15.28
C ASP A 363 1.98 12.87 16.44
N GLY A 364 1.54 14.14 16.36
CA GLY A 364 0.65 14.76 17.34
C GLY A 364 -0.74 14.13 17.43
N PHE A 365 -1.21 13.46 16.38
CA PHE A 365 -2.47 12.70 16.42
C PHE A 365 -2.31 11.38 17.18
N ILE A 366 -1.17 10.71 17.01
CA ILE A 366 -0.89 9.40 17.63
C ILE A 366 -0.57 9.57 19.11
N ARG A 367 0.13 10.64 19.48
CA ARG A 367 0.41 10.98 20.88
C ARG A 367 -0.87 11.46 21.54
N ILE A 368 -1.42 10.64 22.44
CA ILE A 368 -2.47 11.09 23.36
C ILE A 368 -1.82 12.15 24.25
N VAL A 369 -2.25 13.41 24.15
CA VAL A 369 -1.77 14.49 25.00
C VAL A 369 -2.29 14.24 26.43
N ASN A 370 -1.53 13.47 27.19
CA ASN A 370 -1.74 13.23 28.62
C ASN A 370 -0.49 13.71 29.40
N GLU A 371 0.03 14.90 29.10
CA GLU A 371 1.24 15.43 29.78
C GLU A 371 1.06 16.78 30.52
N ASP A 372 -0.15 17.35 30.62
CA ASP A 372 -0.36 18.63 31.36
C ASP A 372 -1.28 18.52 32.59
N ARG A 373 -1.30 17.36 33.28
CA ARG A 373 -1.92 17.26 34.61
C ARG A 373 -1.04 16.44 35.56
N ALA A 374 0.05 17.06 36.01
CA ALA A 374 0.74 16.73 37.25
C ALA A 374 0.89 18.00 38.09
#